data_AF-A0A952AVS7-F1
#
_entry.id   AF-A0A952AVS7-F1
#
_cell.length_a   1.000
_cell.length_b   1.000
_cell.length_c   1.000
_cell.angle_alpha   90.00
_cell.angle_beta   90.00
_cell.angle_gamma   90.00
#
_symmetry.space_group_name_H-M   'P 1'
#
loop_
_entity.id
_entity.type
_entity.pdbx_description
1 polymer ?
#
loop_
_entity_poly.entity_id
_entity_poly.type
_entity_poly.pdbx_seq_one_letter_code
_entity_poly.pdbx_strand_id
1 'polypeptide(L)'
;MQPSKDFSGLTMPVFSAFGWAEEANALKYALAQLQTFIDLLYLRLPVDIRGEFQTHGLSQENQNAYLATDDSYDAGAYVAFNARPMSLEVQLGIVGHDLLSKGLAAVNKDIAAVHHVFAQLDPNWMLRVQQTQVNSETGERAHHLDLFKDSVNNLTVEQAREIFERAAYLNEEDKWATPVYLSLRMPSERVASMGYAIIDISADLVSALMPVLRLFTGKKPKKTRTVRPSTKTSRRVDADDESPAGETAITGSIKSIADNFNYVAELRPLHIRRGFINLTPAHWPFFAVSNRTETRGVTVVFEGRQDKTCSVWRLQPDDQARIVLGPQVHEWLEENFANSDAIQVSVRRLDNDEIRITLGIPDQA
;
A
#
# COMPACT_ATOMS: atom_id res chain seq x y z
N MET A 1 -29.40 11.96 -14.77
CA MET A 1 -28.76 10.76 -15.36
C MET A 1 -29.24 9.56 -14.57
N GLN A 2 -29.58 8.45 -15.24
CA GLN A 2 -29.80 7.17 -14.54
C GLN A 2 -28.41 6.53 -14.29
N PRO A 3 -28.14 5.97 -13.10
CA PRO A 3 -26.98 5.10 -12.91
C PRO A 3 -27.17 3.79 -13.71
N SER A 4 -26.07 3.20 -14.19
CA SER A 4 -26.10 1.86 -14.80
C SER A 4 -26.58 0.85 -13.77
N LYS A 5 -27.72 0.20 -14.02
CA LYS A 5 -28.35 -0.70 -13.04
C LYS A 5 -27.60 -2.00 -12.78
N ASP A 6 -26.69 -2.38 -13.67
CA ASP A 6 -25.98 -3.65 -13.62
C ASP A 6 -24.52 -3.39 -13.20
N PHE A 7 -24.23 -3.59 -11.91
CA PHE A 7 -22.85 -3.58 -11.41
C PHE A 7 -22.14 -4.85 -11.86
N SER A 8 -21.27 -4.74 -12.88
CA SER A 8 -20.50 -5.86 -13.42
C SER A 8 -19.17 -6.12 -12.69
N GLY A 9 -18.81 -5.30 -11.70
CA GLY A 9 -17.51 -5.31 -11.03
C GLY A 9 -16.66 -4.06 -11.29
N LEU A 10 -15.56 -3.94 -10.55
CA LEU A 10 -14.59 -2.84 -10.71
C LEU A 10 -13.67 -3.12 -11.92
N THR A 11 -14.20 -2.90 -13.11
CA THR A 11 -13.52 -3.16 -14.41
C THR A 11 -12.32 -2.25 -14.65
N MET A 12 -11.40 -2.62 -15.57
CA MET A 12 -10.20 -1.82 -15.89
C MET A 12 -10.44 -0.33 -16.17
N PRO A 13 -11.52 0.10 -16.87
CA PRO A 13 -11.88 1.51 -17.02
C PRO A 13 -12.03 2.30 -15.71
N VAL A 14 -12.39 1.63 -14.60
CA VAL A 14 -12.43 2.25 -13.27
C VAL A 14 -11.02 2.61 -12.80
N PHE A 15 -10.05 1.71 -12.95
CA PHE A 15 -8.67 1.94 -12.53
C PHE A 15 -7.94 2.93 -13.44
N SER A 16 -8.11 2.82 -14.76
CA SER A 16 -7.44 3.72 -15.72
C SER A 16 -7.88 5.18 -15.54
N ALA A 17 -9.13 5.44 -15.15
CA ALA A 17 -9.63 6.79 -14.91
C ALA A 17 -8.77 7.57 -13.88
N PHE A 18 -8.25 6.92 -12.85
CA PHE A 18 -7.39 7.54 -11.83
C PHE A 18 -5.94 7.76 -12.29
N GLY A 19 -5.60 7.37 -13.53
CA GLY A 19 -4.28 7.60 -14.14
C GLY A 19 -4.28 8.65 -15.26
N TRP A 20 -5.47 9.07 -15.70
CA TRP A 20 -5.68 9.92 -16.86
C TRP A 20 -6.28 11.25 -16.38
N ALA A 21 -5.42 12.11 -15.81
CA ALA A 21 -5.78 13.28 -14.99
C ALA A 21 -6.63 14.37 -15.67
N GLU A 22 -6.97 14.22 -16.96
CA GLU A 22 -7.72 15.20 -17.76
C GLU A 22 -9.11 14.66 -18.20
N GLU A 23 -9.38 13.35 -18.07
CA GLU A 23 -10.66 12.77 -18.47
C GLU A 23 -11.72 12.80 -17.36
N ALA A 24 -12.27 14.00 -17.10
CA ALA A 24 -13.31 14.21 -16.09
C ALA A 24 -14.55 13.29 -16.25
N ASN A 25 -14.87 12.86 -17.47
CA ASN A 25 -15.95 11.89 -17.73
C ASN A 25 -15.58 10.46 -17.28
N ALA A 26 -14.33 10.03 -17.48
CA ALA A 26 -13.85 8.73 -17.02
C ALA A 26 -13.80 8.68 -15.49
N LEU A 27 -13.29 9.75 -14.85
CA LEU A 27 -13.29 9.87 -13.38
C LEU A 27 -14.72 9.83 -12.82
N LYS A 28 -15.67 10.54 -13.43
CA LYS A 28 -17.08 10.52 -13.04
C LYS A 28 -17.71 9.13 -13.19
N TYR A 29 -17.35 8.36 -14.22
CA TYR A 29 -17.78 6.97 -14.37
C TYR A 29 -17.16 6.07 -13.28
N ALA A 30 -15.86 6.19 -13.04
CA ALA A 30 -15.15 5.39 -12.04
C ALA A 30 -15.69 5.62 -10.62
N LEU A 31 -15.94 6.88 -10.25
CA LEU A 31 -16.60 7.22 -8.98
C LEU A 31 -18.02 6.63 -8.91
N ALA A 32 -18.83 6.71 -9.98
CA ALA A 32 -20.15 6.08 -9.99
C ALA A 32 -20.13 4.55 -9.80
N GLN A 33 -19.10 3.87 -10.34
CA GLN A 33 -18.87 2.44 -10.08
C GLN A 33 -18.43 2.18 -8.63
N LEU A 34 -17.57 3.04 -8.05
CA LEU A 34 -17.16 2.94 -6.64
C LEU A 34 -18.32 3.21 -5.67
N GLN A 35 -19.26 4.12 -5.98
CA GLN A 35 -20.51 4.28 -5.21
C GLN A 35 -21.35 2.99 -5.25
N THR A 36 -21.58 2.45 -6.45
CA THR A 36 -22.39 1.24 -6.61
C THR A 36 -21.74 0.04 -5.91
N PHE A 37 -20.40 -0.05 -5.94
CA PHE A 37 -19.61 -1.02 -5.20
C PHE A 37 -19.77 -0.88 -3.68
N ILE A 38 -19.66 0.32 -3.10
CA ILE A 38 -19.71 0.50 -1.65
C ILE A 38 -21.13 0.30 -1.10
N ASP A 39 -22.16 0.65 -1.86
CA ASP A 39 -23.56 0.39 -1.51
C ASP A 39 -23.84 -1.13 -1.46
N LEU A 40 -23.38 -1.87 -2.48
CA LEU A 40 -23.52 -3.33 -2.55
C LEU A 40 -22.67 -4.04 -1.48
N LEU A 41 -21.44 -3.57 -1.24
CA LEU A 41 -20.59 -4.08 -0.16
C LEU A 41 -21.22 -3.84 1.22
N TYR A 42 -21.70 -2.62 1.49
CA TYR A 42 -22.39 -2.33 2.75
C TYR A 42 -23.62 -3.21 2.92
N LEU A 43 -24.39 -3.52 1.87
CA LEU A 43 -25.51 -4.47 1.97
C LEU A 43 -25.07 -5.92 2.17
N ARG A 44 -23.89 -6.32 1.68
CA ARG A 44 -23.35 -7.69 1.79
C ARG A 44 -22.83 -8.03 3.18
N LEU A 45 -22.31 -7.05 3.91
CA LEU A 45 -21.64 -7.25 5.20
C LEU A 45 -22.56 -7.88 6.29
N PRO A 46 -22.01 -8.74 7.16
CA PRO A 46 -22.72 -9.26 8.35
C PRO A 46 -23.35 -8.16 9.22
N VAL A 47 -24.50 -8.44 9.83
CA VAL A 47 -25.29 -7.45 10.59
C VAL A 47 -24.52 -6.88 11.80
N ASP A 48 -23.66 -7.68 12.45
CA ASP A 48 -22.81 -7.17 13.53
C ASP A 48 -21.75 -6.19 13.02
N ILE A 49 -21.13 -6.48 11.86
CA ILE A 49 -20.12 -5.63 11.21
C ILE A 49 -20.75 -4.34 10.70
N ARG A 50 -21.91 -4.41 10.04
CA ARG A 50 -22.69 -3.21 9.61
C ARG A 50 -23.08 -2.34 10.79
N GLY A 51 -23.35 -2.95 11.94
CA GLY A 51 -23.60 -2.27 13.21
C GLY A 51 -22.37 -1.70 13.91
N GLU A 52 -21.20 -1.67 13.25
CA GLU A 52 -19.99 -0.97 13.72
C GLU A 52 -19.57 0.22 12.84
N PHE A 53 -20.03 0.26 11.58
CA PHE A 53 -19.86 1.37 10.64
C PHE A 53 -21.16 2.20 10.55
N GLN A 54 -21.10 3.47 10.95
CA GLN A 54 -22.25 4.37 10.97
C GLN A 54 -22.54 4.97 9.59
N THR A 55 -21.48 5.27 8.83
CA THR A 55 -21.57 5.89 7.50
C THR A 55 -20.82 5.06 6.46
N HIS A 56 -21.22 5.20 5.19
CA HIS A 56 -20.54 4.64 4.03
C HIS A 56 -20.85 5.49 2.80
N GLY A 57 -19.97 5.46 1.80
CA GLY A 57 -20.16 6.21 0.55
C GLY A 57 -18.84 6.55 -0.14
N LEU A 58 -18.84 7.65 -0.89
CA LEU A 58 -17.65 8.22 -1.52
C LEU A 58 -17.15 9.45 -0.77
N SER A 59 -15.83 9.58 -0.62
CA SER A 59 -15.19 10.87 -0.42
C SER A 59 -14.78 11.41 -1.79
N GLN A 60 -15.38 12.54 -2.22
CA GLN A 60 -15.03 13.15 -3.51
C GLN A 60 -13.63 13.78 -3.51
N GLU A 61 -13.19 14.28 -2.35
CA GLU A 61 -11.85 14.87 -2.14
C GLU A 61 -10.75 13.80 -2.22
N ASN A 62 -10.85 12.76 -1.39
CA ASN A 62 -9.95 11.60 -1.40
C ASN A 62 -10.18 10.60 -2.56
N GLN A 63 -11.17 10.85 -3.41
CA GLN A 63 -11.57 10.04 -4.58
C GLN A 63 -11.74 8.52 -4.32
N ASN A 64 -12.18 8.16 -3.11
CA ASN A 64 -12.26 6.76 -2.66
C ASN A 64 -13.67 6.40 -2.15
N ALA A 65 -13.94 5.10 -2.09
CA ALA A 65 -15.11 4.54 -1.39
C ALA A 65 -14.73 4.17 0.05
N TYR A 66 -15.65 4.33 1.01
CA TYR A 66 -15.36 4.05 2.42
C TYR A 66 -16.53 3.48 3.23
N LEU A 67 -16.16 2.82 4.35
CA LEU A 67 -16.99 2.49 5.49
C LEU A 67 -16.39 3.22 6.70
N ALA A 68 -17.12 4.03 7.47
CA ALA A 68 -16.57 4.76 8.62
C ALA A 68 -17.36 4.49 9.92
N THR A 69 -16.66 4.46 11.05
CA THR A 69 -17.26 4.23 12.38
C THR A 69 -17.94 5.48 12.96
N ASP A 70 -17.87 6.60 12.25
CA ASP A 70 -18.22 7.94 12.70
C ASP A 70 -18.96 8.70 11.59
N ASP A 71 -19.35 9.96 11.85
CA ASP A 71 -20.14 10.77 10.92
C ASP A 71 -19.35 11.22 9.66
N SER A 72 -18.01 11.23 9.69
CA SER A 72 -17.16 11.47 8.52
C SER A 72 -16.20 10.30 8.23
N TYR A 73 -15.82 10.19 6.96
CA TYR A 73 -14.49 9.72 6.59
C TYR A 73 -13.46 10.68 7.21
N ASP A 74 -12.50 10.13 7.98
CA ASP A 74 -11.40 10.80 8.72
C ASP A 74 -11.59 11.11 10.23
N ALA A 75 -12.81 11.20 10.77
CA ALA A 75 -12.99 11.59 12.18
C ALA A 75 -12.60 10.50 13.20
N GLY A 76 -12.82 9.22 12.86
CA GLY A 76 -12.72 8.08 13.79
C GLY A 76 -11.81 6.95 13.30
N ALA A 77 -12.41 5.84 12.90
CA ALA A 77 -11.76 4.80 12.11
C ALA A 77 -12.59 4.48 10.87
N TYR A 78 -11.94 4.03 9.81
CA TYR A 78 -12.58 3.77 8.52
C TYR A 78 -11.90 2.60 7.79
N VAL A 79 -12.64 1.93 6.89
CA VAL A 79 -12.07 1.07 5.85
C VAL A 79 -12.31 1.72 4.50
N ALA A 80 -11.24 2.10 3.81
CA ALA A 80 -11.27 2.75 2.50
C ALA A 80 -10.86 1.79 1.37
N PHE A 81 -11.42 2.04 0.20
CA PHE A 81 -11.18 1.32 -1.05
C PHE A 81 -10.68 2.34 -2.08
N ASN A 82 -9.36 2.45 -2.17
CA ASN A 82 -8.66 3.45 -2.97
C ASN A 82 -8.30 2.83 -4.33
N ALA A 83 -9.03 3.19 -5.38
CA ALA A 83 -8.69 2.77 -6.73
C ALA A 83 -7.50 3.59 -7.25
N ARG A 84 -6.50 2.91 -7.80
CA ARG A 84 -5.27 3.47 -8.38
C ARG A 84 -5.03 2.83 -9.76
N PRO A 85 -4.24 3.44 -10.66
CA PRO A 85 -4.07 2.95 -12.03
C PRO A 85 -3.64 1.48 -12.14
N MET A 86 -2.84 1.00 -11.19
CA MET A 86 -2.32 -0.37 -11.17
C MET A 86 -2.93 -1.25 -10.07
N SER A 87 -3.77 -0.73 -9.16
CA SER A 87 -4.22 -1.47 -7.97
C SER A 87 -5.52 -0.97 -7.33
N LEU A 88 -6.18 -1.84 -6.57
CA LEU A 88 -7.11 -1.46 -5.51
C LEU A 88 -6.39 -1.57 -4.17
N GLU A 89 -6.32 -0.49 -3.42
CA GLU A 89 -5.72 -0.44 -2.08
C GLU A 89 -6.83 -0.38 -1.02
N VAL A 90 -7.04 -1.49 -0.33
CA VAL A 90 -7.95 -1.61 0.82
C VAL A 90 -7.18 -1.17 2.06
N GLN A 91 -7.68 -0.18 2.78
CA GLN A 91 -6.99 0.42 3.93
C GLN A 91 -7.93 0.56 5.13
N LEU A 92 -7.61 -0.10 6.25
CA LEU A 92 -8.13 0.30 7.57
C LEU A 92 -7.28 1.48 8.06
N GLY A 93 -7.91 2.62 8.33
CA GLY A 93 -7.30 3.76 9.02
C GLY A 93 -7.92 3.96 10.40
N ILE A 94 -7.07 4.24 11.39
CA ILE A 94 -7.45 4.57 12.76
C ILE A 94 -6.81 5.92 13.07
N VAL A 95 -7.62 6.99 13.07
CA VAL A 95 -7.16 8.37 12.89
C VAL A 95 -7.77 9.38 13.86
N GLY A 96 -8.91 9.09 14.48
CA GLY A 96 -9.51 9.92 15.51
C GLY A 96 -8.67 9.97 16.77
N HIS A 97 -8.31 11.17 17.26
CA HIS A 97 -7.41 11.34 18.42
C HIS A 97 -7.97 10.62 19.66
N ASP A 98 -9.25 10.83 19.98
CA ASP A 98 -9.96 10.19 21.10
C ASP A 98 -9.95 8.66 21.03
N LEU A 99 -10.00 8.12 19.80
CA LEU A 99 -9.97 6.69 19.52
C LEU A 99 -8.55 6.12 19.62
N LEU A 100 -7.54 6.88 19.18
CA LEU A 100 -6.13 6.52 19.33
C LEU A 100 -5.73 6.51 20.81
N SER A 101 -6.01 7.56 21.58
CA SER A 101 -5.67 7.63 23.01
C SER A 101 -6.32 6.48 23.80
N LYS A 102 -7.59 6.15 23.54
CA LYS A 102 -8.29 5.03 24.20
C LYS A 102 -7.81 3.66 23.68
N GLY A 103 -7.55 3.54 22.39
CA GLY A 103 -7.16 2.30 21.72
C GLY A 103 -5.72 1.89 22.00
N LEU A 104 -4.77 2.82 21.95
CA LEU A 104 -3.36 2.59 22.30
C LEU A 104 -3.22 2.25 23.80
N ALA A 105 -3.97 2.93 24.68
CA ALA A 105 -4.05 2.58 26.09
C ALA A 105 -4.80 1.26 26.39
N ALA A 106 -5.50 0.68 25.40
CA ALA A 106 -6.03 -0.68 25.47
C ALA A 106 -5.02 -1.71 24.94
N VAL A 107 -4.35 -1.40 23.82
CA VAL A 107 -3.29 -2.19 23.20
C VAL A 107 -2.14 -2.45 24.17
N ASN A 108 -1.63 -1.40 24.84
CA ASN A 108 -0.48 -1.50 25.74
C ASN A 108 -0.75 -2.31 27.03
N LYS A 109 -2.00 -2.73 27.29
CA LYS A 109 -2.33 -3.64 28.41
C LYS A 109 -2.05 -5.10 28.11
N ASP A 110 -2.07 -5.51 26.83
CA ASP A 110 -1.79 -6.88 26.41
C ASP A 110 -1.22 -6.91 24.98
N ILE A 111 0.04 -6.49 24.86
CA ILE A 111 0.79 -6.51 23.60
C ILE A 111 0.87 -7.93 23.00
N ALA A 112 0.82 -8.99 23.81
CA ALA A 112 0.87 -10.36 23.31
C ALA A 112 -0.44 -10.75 22.59
N ALA A 113 -1.60 -10.43 23.18
CA ALA A 113 -2.89 -10.61 22.50
C ALA A 113 -3.02 -9.73 21.25
N VAL A 114 -2.50 -8.50 21.29
CA VAL A 114 -2.49 -7.58 20.13
C VAL A 114 -1.62 -8.12 18.99
N HIS A 115 -0.38 -8.53 19.30
CA HIS A 115 0.54 -9.13 18.32
C HIS A 115 -0.09 -10.36 17.66
N HIS A 116 -0.67 -11.26 18.45
CA HIS A 116 -1.40 -12.44 17.95
C HIS A 116 -2.59 -12.08 17.03
N VAL A 117 -3.27 -10.95 17.24
CA VAL A 117 -4.34 -10.48 16.34
C VAL A 117 -3.77 -9.93 15.02
N PHE A 118 -2.64 -9.22 15.04
CA PHE A 118 -1.95 -8.81 13.79
C PHE A 118 -1.39 -10.02 13.02
N ALA A 119 -0.85 -11.02 13.73
CA ALA A 119 -0.33 -12.26 13.15
C ALA A 119 -1.40 -13.21 12.59
N GLN A 120 -2.69 -12.92 12.78
CA GLN A 120 -3.81 -13.63 12.13
C GLN A 120 -4.21 -13.02 10.78
N LEU A 121 -3.66 -11.86 10.40
CA LEU A 121 -3.85 -11.27 9.09
C LEU A 121 -2.95 -11.95 8.05
N ASP A 122 -3.39 -11.91 6.79
CA ASP A 122 -2.57 -12.37 5.66
C ASP A 122 -1.24 -11.56 5.59
N PRO A 123 -0.07 -12.20 5.34
CA PRO A 123 1.22 -11.52 5.33
C PRO A 123 1.36 -10.36 4.32
N ASN A 124 0.49 -10.25 3.32
CA ASN A 124 0.46 -9.13 2.38
C ASN A 124 -0.16 -7.84 2.97
N TRP A 125 -0.71 -7.87 4.19
CA TRP A 125 -1.10 -6.66 4.92
C TRP A 125 0.13 -5.91 5.42
N MET A 126 0.28 -4.65 4.98
CA MET A 126 1.29 -3.72 5.47
C MET A 126 0.72 -2.92 6.64
N LEU A 127 1.37 -2.98 7.81
CA LEU A 127 1.11 -2.12 8.95
C LEU A 127 1.97 -0.86 8.85
N ARG A 128 1.33 0.31 8.98
CA ARG A 128 2.00 1.61 9.06
C ARG A 128 1.52 2.37 10.28
N VAL A 129 2.42 2.63 11.22
CA VAL A 129 2.17 3.50 12.38
C VAL A 129 2.92 4.80 12.12
N GLN A 130 2.19 5.91 11.96
CA GLN A 130 2.79 7.21 11.66
C GLN A 130 3.02 8.02 12.92
N GLN A 131 3.94 8.98 12.84
CA GLN A 131 3.95 10.18 13.66
C GLN A 131 3.56 11.35 12.74
N THR A 132 2.43 11.98 13.05
CA THR A 132 1.97 13.19 12.36
C THR A 132 2.05 14.38 13.31
N GLN A 133 2.52 15.52 12.83
CA GLN A 133 2.52 16.78 13.57
C GLN A 133 1.19 17.49 13.34
N VAL A 134 0.50 17.84 14.42
CA VAL A 134 -0.69 18.69 14.41
C VAL A 134 -0.24 20.15 14.47
N ASN A 135 -0.80 20.99 13.61
CA ASN A 135 -0.68 22.44 13.74
C ASN A 135 -1.68 22.95 14.77
N SER A 136 -1.20 23.57 15.85
CA SER A 136 -2.04 24.10 16.94
C SER A 136 -2.94 25.27 16.52
N GLU A 137 -2.67 25.92 15.38
CA GLU A 137 -3.45 27.06 14.89
C GLU A 137 -4.50 26.68 13.84
N THR A 138 -4.23 25.66 13.00
CA THR A 138 -5.12 25.25 11.89
C THR A 138 -5.75 23.87 12.07
N GLY A 139 -5.25 23.05 13.00
CA GLY A 139 -5.66 21.65 13.16
C GLY A 139 -5.13 20.69 12.09
N GLU A 140 -4.43 21.21 11.08
CA GLU A 140 -3.87 20.43 9.96
C GLU A 140 -2.82 19.42 10.45
N ARG A 141 -2.77 18.25 9.80
CA ARG A 141 -1.87 17.15 10.16
C ARG A 141 -0.82 16.93 9.06
N ALA A 142 0.43 17.26 9.37
CA ALA A 142 1.57 16.98 8.48
C ALA A 142 2.24 15.65 8.86
N HIS A 143 2.66 14.85 7.88
CA HIS A 143 3.50 13.67 8.15
C HIS A 143 4.89 14.10 8.66
N HIS A 144 5.41 13.43 9.68
CA HIS A 144 6.71 13.74 10.28
C HIS A 144 7.72 12.58 10.20
N LEU A 145 7.24 11.37 10.46
CA LEU A 145 8.01 10.12 10.48
C LEU A 145 7.06 8.92 10.41
N ASP A 146 7.51 7.78 9.90
CA ASP A 146 6.88 6.49 10.16
C ASP A 146 7.55 5.83 11.36
N LEU A 147 6.80 5.57 12.43
CA LEU A 147 7.26 4.79 13.59
C LEU A 147 7.43 3.32 13.22
N PHE A 148 6.59 2.83 12.30
CA PHE A 148 6.70 1.53 11.65
C PHE A 148 6.08 1.57 10.24
N LYS A 149 6.65 0.83 9.29
CA LYS A 149 6.10 0.59 7.95
C LYS A 149 6.66 -0.73 7.38
N ASP A 150 6.01 -1.85 7.69
CA ASP A 150 6.38 -3.17 7.16
C ASP A 150 5.17 -4.14 7.16
N SER A 151 5.33 -5.36 6.65
CA SER A 151 4.35 -6.43 6.76
C SER A 151 4.00 -6.74 8.22
N VAL A 152 2.73 -7.07 8.48
CA VAL A 152 2.26 -7.61 9.78
C VAL A 152 3.03 -8.86 10.22
N ASN A 153 3.57 -9.64 9.28
CA ASN A 153 4.36 -10.84 9.56
C ASN A 153 5.78 -10.53 10.07
N ASN A 154 6.31 -9.33 9.78
CA ASN A 154 7.65 -8.92 10.20
C ASN A 154 7.66 -8.24 11.58
N LEU A 155 6.48 -7.85 12.10
CA LEU A 155 6.31 -7.25 13.41
C LEU A 155 6.59 -8.28 14.52
N THR A 156 7.63 -8.07 15.34
CA THR A 156 7.85 -8.89 16.55
C THR A 156 7.05 -8.38 17.75
N VAL A 157 6.98 -9.16 18.83
CA VAL A 157 6.30 -8.75 20.09
C VAL A 157 7.05 -7.57 20.75
N GLU A 158 8.37 -7.56 20.64
CA GLU A 158 9.26 -6.52 21.17
C GLU A 158 9.09 -5.21 20.38
N GLN A 159 9.07 -5.30 19.04
CA GLN A 159 8.77 -4.17 18.18
C GLN A 159 7.36 -3.64 18.44
N ALA A 160 6.35 -4.51 18.49
CA ALA A 160 4.98 -4.10 18.79
C ALA A 160 4.88 -3.33 20.12
N ARG A 161 5.62 -3.77 21.15
CA ARG A 161 5.74 -3.05 22.41
C ARG A 161 6.36 -1.65 22.20
N GLU A 162 7.56 -1.57 21.64
CA GLU A 162 8.26 -0.30 21.43
C GLU A 162 7.41 0.70 20.62
N ILE A 163 6.80 0.22 19.53
CA ILE A 163 6.00 1.03 18.61
C ILE A 163 4.72 1.52 19.28
N PHE A 164 3.95 0.67 19.97
CA PHE A 164 2.68 1.08 20.56
C PHE A 164 2.84 1.83 21.90
N GLU A 165 3.89 1.56 22.68
CA GLU A 165 4.26 2.40 23.84
C GLU A 165 4.67 3.81 23.39
N ARG A 166 5.54 3.91 22.37
CA ARG A 166 5.95 5.21 21.80
C ARG A 166 4.79 5.93 21.10
N ALA A 167 3.92 5.20 20.41
CA ALA A 167 2.75 5.78 19.75
C ALA A 167 1.75 6.33 20.76
N ALA A 168 1.54 5.65 21.90
CA ALA A 168 0.71 6.15 23.00
C ALA A 168 1.29 7.43 23.61
N TYR A 169 2.57 7.41 24.01
CA TYR A 169 3.26 8.57 24.59
C TYR A 169 3.15 9.80 23.68
N LEU A 170 3.39 9.64 22.38
CA LEU A 170 3.27 10.75 21.42
C LEU A 170 1.83 11.25 21.25
N ASN A 171 0.82 10.39 21.34
CA ASN A 171 -0.59 10.78 21.22
C ASN A 171 -1.17 11.43 22.50
N GLU A 172 -0.38 11.51 23.58
CA GLU A 172 -0.69 12.30 24.79
C GLU A 172 -0.16 13.75 24.70
N GLU A 173 0.73 14.06 23.74
CA GLU A 173 1.18 15.43 23.44
C GLU A 173 0.28 16.08 22.37
N ASP A 174 -0.37 17.21 22.65
CA ASP A 174 -1.27 17.96 21.72
C ASP A 174 -0.65 18.24 20.34
N LYS A 175 0.69 18.27 20.26
CA LYS A 175 1.46 18.50 19.04
C LYS A 175 1.47 17.32 18.07
N TRP A 176 1.15 16.10 18.50
CA TRP A 176 1.22 14.91 17.65
C TRP A 176 -0.07 14.10 17.65
N ALA A 177 -0.28 13.41 16.53
CA ALA A 177 -1.19 12.27 16.46
C ALA A 177 -0.46 11.09 15.84
N THR A 178 -0.75 9.87 16.30
CA THR A 178 -0.06 8.64 15.84
C THR A 178 -0.99 7.67 15.12
N PRO A 179 -1.54 8.06 13.95
CA PRO A 179 -2.53 7.26 13.26
C PRO A 179 -1.95 5.92 12.78
N VAL A 180 -2.77 4.88 12.93
CA VAL A 180 -2.44 3.49 12.62
C VAL A 180 -3.20 3.07 11.37
N TYR A 181 -2.48 2.54 10.38
CA TYR A 181 -3.05 2.06 9.13
C TYR A 181 -2.66 0.61 8.87
N LEU A 182 -3.61 -0.19 8.40
CA LEU A 182 -3.35 -1.46 7.74
C LEU A 182 -3.76 -1.32 6.28
N SER A 183 -2.89 -1.69 5.34
CA SER A 183 -3.17 -1.61 3.90
C SER A 183 -2.83 -2.89 3.17
N LEU A 184 -3.74 -3.35 2.30
CA LEU A 184 -3.56 -4.47 1.37
C LEU A 184 -3.80 -3.97 -0.06
N ARG A 185 -2.96 -4.42 -0.99
CA ARG A 185 -2.98 -3.98 -2.39
C ARG A 185 -3.24 -5.15 -3.32
N MET A 186 -4.34 -5.08 -4.07
CA MET A 186 -4.67 -6.06 -5.11
C MET A 186 -4.37 -5.45 -6.49
N PRO A 187 -3.70 -6.16 -7.41
CA PRO A 187 -3.47 -5.66 -8.78
C PRO A 187 -4.80 -5.38 -9.50
N SER A 188 -4.86 -4.25 -10.21
CA SER A 188 -6.05 -3.78 -10.95
C SER A 188 -6.60 -4.84 -11.91
N GLU A 189 -5.74 -5.49 -12.68
CA GLU A 189 -6.06 -6.61 -13.59
C GLU A 189 -6.76 -7.77 -12.86
N ARG A 190 -6.27 -8.12 -11.66
CA ARG A 190 -6.85 -9.18 -10.83
C ARG A 190 -8.23 -8.76 -10.31
N VAL A 191 -8.40 -7.50 -9.89
CA VAL A 191 -9.69 -7.00 -9.42
C VAL A 191 -10.71 -6.87 -10.56
N ALA A 192 -10.28 -6.42 -11.73
CA ALA A 192 -11.11 -6.30 -12.92
C ALA A 192 -11.62 -7.66 -13.44
N SER A 193 -10.85 -8.73 -13.26
CA SER A 193 -11.26 -10.10 -13.61
C SER A 193 -12.17 -10.79 -12.58
N MET A 194 -12.31 -10.25 -11.36
CA MET A 194 -13.26 -10.79 -10.35
C MET A 194 -14.72 -10.55 -10.72
N GLY A 195 -15.02 -9.54 -11.55
CA GLY A 195 -16.39 -9.12 -11.85
C GLY A 195 -17.16 -8.81 -10.55
N TYR A 196 -18.33 -9.42 -10.36
CA TYR A 196 -19.15 -9.25 -9.15
C TYR A 196 -18.49 -9.82 -7.88
N ALA A 197 -17.59 -10.80 -7.98
CA ALA A 197 -16.98 -11.46 -6.82
C ALA A 197 -16.10 -10.54 -5.95
N ILE A 198 -15.74 -9.36 -6.46
CA ILE A 198 -15.08 -8.30 -5.67
C ILE A 198 -15.92 -7.88 -4.44
N ILE A 199 -17.26 -8.01 -4.49
CA ILE A 199 -18.15 -7.70 -3.37
C ILE A 199 -17.97 -8.69 -2.22
N ASP A 200 -17.93 -10.00 -2.53
CA ASP A 200 -17.69 -11.05 -1.54
C ASP A 200 -16.28 -10.96 -0.96
N ILE A 201 -15.27 -10.85 -1.84
CA ILE A 201 -13.85 -10.73 -1.44
C ILE A 201 -13.63 -9.49 -0.56
N SER A 202 -14.27 -8.35 -0.89
CA SER A 202 -14.17 -7.14 -0.06
C SER A 202 -14.90 -7.29 1.28
N ALA A 203 -15.99 -8.04 1.35
CA ALA A 203 -16.68 -8.35 2.60
C ALA A 203 -15.84 -9.25 3.52
N ASP A 204 -15.11 -10.22 2.95
CA ASP A 204 -14.16 -11.06 3.68
C ASP A 204 -12.94 -10.25 4.16
N LEU A 205 -12.39 -9.35 3.34
CA LEU A 205 -11.30 -8.45 3.76
C LEU A 205 -11.71 -7.49 4.88
N VAL A 206 -12.91 -6.90 4.82
CA VAL A 206 -13.47 -6.11 5.94
C VAL A 206 -13.64 -6.98 7.19
N SER A 207 -14.13 -8.22 7.02
CA SER A 207 -14.31 -9.16 8.13
C SER A 207 -13.00 -9.55 8.81
N ALA A 208 -11.92 -9.72 8.04
CA ALA A 208 -10.56 -9.97 8.53
C ALA A 208 -9.96 -8.77 9.29
N LEU A 209 -10.35 -7.54 8.96
CA LEU A 209 -9.93 -6.31 9.67
C LEU A 209 -10.68 -6.07 10.99
N MET A 210 -11.87 -6.67 11.18
CA MET A 210 -12.69 -6.42 12.38
C MET A 210 -12.00 -6.73 13.72
N PRO A 211 -11.19 -7.79 13.88
CA PRO A 211 -10.42 -7.99 15.11
C PRO A 211 -9.55 -6.79 15.49
N VAL A 212 -8.82 -6.20 14.52
CA VAL A 212 -7.97 -5.02 14.77
C VAL A 212 -8.81 -3.78 15.07
N LEU A 213 -9.88 -3.53 14.30
CA LEU A 213 -10.80 -2.42 14.58
C LEU A 213 -11.42 -2.53 15.99
N ARG A 214 -11.73 -3.75 16.44
CA ARG A 214 -12.29 -4.05 17.76
C ARG A 214 -11.28 -3.89 18.91
N LEU A 215 -9.96 -4.07 18.66
CA LEU A 215 -8.91 -3.75 19.65
C LEU A 215 -8.93 -2.24 19.99
N PHE A 216 -8.87 -1.38 18.98
CA PHE A 216 -8.77 0.08 19.18
C PHE A 216 -10.10 0.70 19.62
N THR A 217 -11.24 0.24 19.10
CA THR A 217 -12.57 0.75 19.49
C THR A 217 -13.10 0.17 20.81
N GLY A 218 -12.46 -0.87 21.35
CA GLY A 218 -12.95 -1.61 22.52
C GLY A 218 -14.28 -2.36 22.31
N LYS A 219 -14.83 -2.35 21.08
CA LYS A 219 -16.10 -3.00 20.73
C LYS A 219 -15.93 -4.52 20.81
N LYS A 220 -16.77 -5.20 21.59
CA LYS A 220 -16.79 -6.67 21.64
C LYS A 220 -17.71 -7.24 20.55
N PRO A 221 -17.36 -8.37 19.92
CA PRO A 221 -18.22 -9.01 18.92
C PRO A 221 -19.59 -9.32 19.53
N LYS A 222 -20.65 -8.77 18.92
CA LYS A 222 -22.04 -9.10 19.30
C LYS A 222 -22.25 -10.59 19.01
N LYS A 223 -22.74 -11.36 19.99
CA LYS A 223 -23.00 -12.80 19.82
C LYS A 223 -24.21 -13.02 18.90
N THR A 224 -23.97 -12.99 17.59
CA THR A 224 -24.93 -13.41 16.56
C THR A 224 -25.38 -14.83 16.86
N ARG A 225 -26.66 -15.04 17.18
CA ARG A 225 -27.20 -16.32 17.65
C ARG A 225 -27.31 -17.30 16.46
N THR A 226 -26.22 -17.99 16.18
CA THR A 226 -26.12 -18.99 15.09
C THR A 226 -27.23 -20.04 15.19
N VAL A 227 -28.12 -20.04 14.20
CA VAL A 227 -29.04 -21.15 13.97
C VAL A 227 -28.20 -22.34 13.51
N ARG A 228 -28.18 -23.39 14.33
CA ARG A 228 -27.27 -24.52 14.23
C ARG A 228 -27.52 -25.32 12.93
N PRO A 229 -26.59 -25.34 11.95
CA PRO A 229 -26.68 -26.28 10.83
C PRO A 229 -26.49 -27.71 11.37
N SER A 230 -27.26 -28.68 10.87
CA SER A 230 -27.16 -30.07 11.31
C SER A 230 -25.87 -30.72 10.81
N THR A 231 -25.23 -31.50 11.67
CA THR A 231 -24.01 -32.26 11.38
C THR A 231 -24.16 -33.14 10.14
N LYS A 232 -23.19 -33.08 9.22
CA LYS A 232 -22.91 -34.18 8.27
C LYS A 232 -21.41 -34.47 8.28
N THR A 233 -21.07 -35.66 8.76
CA THR A 233 -19.71 -36.11 8.98
C THR A 233 -19.06 -36.55 7.68
N SER A 234 -17.82 -36.12 7.42
CA SER A 234 -16.89 -36.80 6.51
C SER A 234 -15.62 -37.17 7.30
N ARG A 235 -14.90 -38.20 6.87
CA ARG A 235 -13.78 -38.80 7.63
C ARG A 235 -12.42 -38.29 7.16
N ARG A 236 -11.46 -38.25 8.09
CA ARG A 236 -10.02 -38.29 7.76
C ARG A 236 -9.62 -39.68 7.25
N VAL A 237 -8.56 -39.72 6.46
CA VAL A 237 -7.59 -40.82 6.40
C VAL A 237 -6.21 -40.17 6.35
N ASP A 238 -5.34 -40.54 7.29
CA ASP A 238 -3.92 -40.23 7.35
C ASP A 238 -3.15 -41.59 7.31
N ALA A 239 -1.91 -41.71 6.81
CA ALA A 239 -1.25 -40.95 5.73
C ALA A 239 -0.92 -41.89 4.52
N ASP A 240 0.26 -42.46 4.21
CA ASP A 240 1.68 -42.39 4.63
C ASP A 240 2.53 -42.99 3.45
N ASP A 241 3.82 -42.73 3.19
CA ASP A 241 4.60 -41.49 2.98
C ASP A 241 5.88 -41.83 2.14
N GLU A 242 6.40 -40.92 1.28
CA GLU A 242 7.79 -40.98 0.72
C GLU A 242 8.20 -39.68 -0.04
N SER A 243 9.43 -39.18 0.21
CA SER A 243 10.04 -38.03 -0.48
C SER A 243 11.04 -38.46 -1.58
N PRO A 244 11.41 -37.55 -2.50
CA PRO A 244 12.84 -37.23 -2.56
C PRO A 244 13.16 -35.72 -2.58
N ALA A 245 14.40 -35.38 -2.19
CA ALA A 245 14.86 -34.01 -2.02
C ALA A 245 15.12 -33.27 -3.35
N GLY A 246 15.04 -31.93 -3.29
CA GLY A 246 15.24 -31.04 -4.43
C GLY A 246 15.52 -29.59 -4.03
N GLU A 247 16.28 -29.36 -2.96
CA GLU A 247 16.63 -28.01 -2.51
C GLU A 247 17.54 -27.28 -3.52
N THR A 248 17.01 -26.25 -4.17
CA THR A 248 17.82 -25.18 -4.80
C THR A 248 17.65 -23.89 -4.02
N ALA A 249 18.39 -23.78 -2.91
CA ALA A 249 18.38 -22.61 -2.05
C ALA A 249 18.95 -21.37 -2.77
N ILE A 250 18.09 -20.42 -3.14
CA ILE A 250 18.53 -19.07 -3.50
C ILE A 250 18.72 -18.27 -2.21
N THR A 251 19.93 -18.33 -1.67
CA THR A 251 20.37 -17.64 -0.45
C THR A 251 20.53 -16.13 -0.66
N GLY A 252 19.41 -15.41 -0.76
CA GLY A 252 19.37 -13.95 -0.91
C GLY A 252 19.48 -13.16 0.41
N SER A 253 20.57 -13.35 1.17
CA SER A 253 20.76 -12.67 2.46
C SER A 253 21.07 -11.18 2.30
N ILE A 254 20.06 -10.30 2.36
CA ILE A 254 20.24 -8.84 2.36
C ILE A 254 20.75 -8.36 3.74
N LYS A 255 22.04 -8.62 4.00
CA LYS A 255 22.82 -8.04 5.12
C LYS A 255 24.18 -7.50 4.68
N SER A 256 24.18 -6.75 3.60
CA SER A 256 25.18 -5.70 3.33
C SER A 256 24.53 -4.61 2.49
N ILE A 257 24.99 -3.35 2.67
CA ILE A 257 24.80 -2.33 1.64
C ILE A 257 25.82 -2.66 0.56
N ALA A 258 25.38 -3.26 -0.53
CA ALA A 258 26.23 -3.43 -1.70
C ALA A 258 26.43 -2.05 -2.35
N ASP A 259 27.68 -1.64 -2.60
CA ASP A 259 27.98 -0.35 -3.25
C ASP A 259 27.58 -0.29 -4.73
N ASN A 260 26.97 -1.34 -5.26
CA ASN A 260 26.43 -1.40 -6.61
C ASN A 260 25.24 -2.36 -6.72
N PHE A 261 24.43 -2.17 -7.76
CA PHE A 261 23.45 -3.15 -8.24
C PHE A 261 23.26 -3.04 -9.76
N ASN A 262 22.77 -4.11 -10.38
CA ASN A 262 22.35 -4.13 -11.78
C ASN A 262 20.84 -4.41 -11.85
N TYR A 263 20.13 -3.71 -12.72
CA TYR A 263 18.71 -3.87 -12.97
C TYR A 263 18.42 -3.75 -14.47
N VAL A 264 17.41 -4.44 -14.97
CA VAL A 264 16.93 -4.31 -16.35
C VAL A 264 15.50 -3.76 -16.31
N ALA A 265 15.27 -2.63 -16.97
CA ALA A 265 14.00 -1.91 -16.96
C ALA A 265 13.29 -2.00 -18.32
N GLU A 266 11.99 -2.26 -18.32
CA GLU A 266 11.14 -2.20 -19.52
C GLU A 266 10.85 -0.72 -19.89
N LEU A 267 11.12 -0.32 -21.13
CA LEU A 267 10.84 1.02 -21.65
C LEU A 267 9.45 1.10 -22.28
N ARG A 268 8.48 1.55 -21.49
CA ARG A 268 7.13 1.86 -21.96
C ARG A 268 7.14 3.17 -22.77
N PRO A 269 6.17 3.43 -23.67
CA PRO A 269 6.10 4.67 -24.45
C PRO A 269 6.15 5.97 -23.62
N LEU A 270 5.73 5.90 -22.36
CA LEU A 270 5.79 7.03 -21.41
C LEU A 270 7.17 7.24 -20.79
N HIS A 271 7.99 6.18 -20.66
CA HIS A 271 9.37 6.26 -20.13
C HIS A 271 10.27 7.04 -21.10
N ILE A 272 10.10 6.75 -22.41
CA ILE A 272 10.77 7.43 -23.52
C ILE A 272 10.33 8.90 -23.58
N ARG A 273 9.07 9.18 -23.92
CA ARG A 273 8.50 10.54 -24.15
C ARG A 273 8.57 11.55 -22.97
N ARG A 274 9.05 11.14 -21.80
CA ARG A 274 9.12 11.95 -20.58
C ARG A 274 10.45 11.82 -19.86
N GLY A 275 11.45 11.16 -20.46
CA GLY A 275 12.79 11.03 -19.92
C GLY A 275 12.83 10.44 -18.50
N PHE A 276 12.24 9.26 -18.28
CA PHE A 276 12.38 8.59 -16.98
C PHE A 276 12.39 7.06 -17.05
N ILE A 277 13.13 6.45 -16.12
CA ILE A 277 13.23 4.99 -15.97
C ILE A 277 12.69 4.61 -14.57
N ASN A 278 11.68 3.76 -14.54
CA ASN A 278 11.16 3.21 -13.28
C ASN A 278 12.01 2.00 -12.82
N LEU A 279 12.46 2.04 -11.57
CA LEU A 279 13.03 0.87 -10.87
C LEU A 279 11.93 0.19 -10.03
N THR A 280 12.30 -0.76 -9.17
CA THR A 280 11.38 -1.31 -8.14
C THR A 280 11.58 -0.61 -6.79
N PRO A 281 10.60 -0.66 -5.85
CA PRO A 281 10.74 -0.08 -4.52
C PRO A 281 11.94 -0.58 -3.70
N ALA A 282 12.36 -1.83 -3.92
CA ALA A 282 13.54 -2.42 -3.27
C ALA A 282 14.85 -1.67 -3.56
N HIS A 283 14.91 -0.87 -4.63
CA HIS A 283 16.07 -0.06 -4.97
C HIS A 283 16.10 1.30 -4.27
N TRP A 284 14.97 1.81 -3.74
CA TRP A 284 14.95 3.14 -3.12
C TRP A 284 15.93 3.29 -1.92
N PRO A 285 16.08 2.30 -1.01
CA PRO A 285 17.07 2.38 0.08
C PRO A 285 18.53 2.61 -0.37
N PHE A 286 18.88 2.32 -1.63
CA PHE A 286 20.21 2.63 -2.17
C PHE A 286 20.41 4.15 -2.42
N PHE A 287 19.35 4.89 -2.75
CA PHE A 287 19.41 6.32 -3.06
C PHE A 287 19.07 7.22 -1.85
N ALA A 288 18.49 6.64 -0.79
CA ALA A 288 18.14 7.34 0.43
C ALA A 288 19.39 7.69 1.27
N VAL A 289 19.66 8.99 1.43
CA VAL A 289 20.62 9.52 2.42
C VAL A 289 19.99 9.51 3.82
N SER A 290 18.67 9.63 3.88
CA SER A 290 17.86 9.62 5.11
C SER A 290 16.44 9.15 4.80
N ASN A 291 15.67 8.80 5.84
CA ASN A 291 14.26 8.42 5.69
C ASN A 291 13.36 9.56 5.16
N ARG A 292 13.84 10.81 5.21
CA ARG A 292 13.20 12.03 4.66
C ARG A 292 13.69 12.40 3.25
N THR A 293 14.60 11.63 2.66
CA THR A 293 15.01 11.88 1.28
C THR A 293 13.86 11.48 0.35
N GLU A 294 13.45 12.40 -0.53
CA GLU A 294 12.47 12.16 -1.59
C GLU A 294 13.09 12.29 -2.99
N THR A 295 14.16 13.09 -3.12
CA THR A 295 14.94 13.26 -4.35
C THR A 295 16.43 13.19 -4.06
N ARG A 296 17.21 12.53 -4.93
CA ARG A 296 18.68 12.45 -4.86
C ARG A 296 19.29 12.76 -6.23
N GLY A 297 20.21 13.72 -6.32
CA GLY A 297 20.96 13.96 -7.56
C GLY A 297 21.90 12.80 -7.88
N VAL A 298 22.03 12.44 -9.17
CA VAL A 298 22.87 11.32 -9.64
C VAL A 298 23.60 11.69 -10.94
N THR A 299 24.79 11.14 -11.14
CA THR A 299 25.52 11.26 -12.41
C THR A 299 25.17 10.08 -13.31
N VAL A 300 24.46 10.32 -14.42
CA VAL A 300 24.15 9.28 -15.42
C VAL A 300 25.24 9.25 -16.49
N VAL A 301 25.63 8.06 -16.93
CA VAL A 301 26.66 7.78 -17.93
C VAL A 301 26.06 6.95 -19.06
N PHE A 302 26.23 7.42 -20.29
CA PHE A 302 25.68 6.82 -21.51
C PHE A 302 26.67 7.10 -22.65
N GLU A 303 27.02 6.09 -23.46
CA GLU A 303 27.98 6.23 -24.59
C GLU A 303 29.31 6.94 -24.25
N GLY A 304 29.78 6.82 -23.00
CA GLY A 304 30.97 7.52 -22.51
C GLY A 304 30.77 9.01 -22.17
N ARG A 305 29.60 9.59 -22.47
CA ARG A 305 29.16 10.91 -22.00
C ARG A 305 28.66 10.82 -20.55
N GLN A 306 28.59 11.96 -19.85
CA GLN A 306 28.08 12.04 -18.47
C GLN A 306 27.14 13.24 -18.30
N ASP A 307 25.97 13.02 -17.72
CA ASP A 307 25.01 14.07 -17.35
C ASP A 307 24.84 14.10 -15.82
N LYS A 308 24.98 15.29 -15.23
CA LYS A 308 24.85 15.53 -13.78
C LYS A 308 23.56 16.25 -13.38
N THR A 309 22.66 16.49 -14.33
CA THR A 309 21.33 17.09 -14.11
C THR A 309 20.26 16.05 -13.78
N CYS A 310 20.60 14.76 -13.88
CA CYS A 310 19.73 13.64 -13.55
C CYS A 310 19.47 13.52 -12.04
N SER A 311 18.33 12.94 -11.67
CA SER A 311 17.98 12.69 -10.26
C SER A 311 17.15 11.43 -10.10
N VAL A 312 17.14 10.84 -8.90
CA VAL A 312 16.27 9.71 -8.55
C VAL A 312 15.23 10.18 -7.54
N TRP A 313 13.96 9.98 -7.87
CA TRP A 313 12.81 10.41 -7.10
C TRP A 313 12.13 9.21 -6.44
N ARG A 314 11.63 9.41 -5.22
CA ARG A 314 10.85 8.45 -4.43
C ARG A 314 9.36 8.67 -4.68
N LEU A 315 8.73 7.80 -5.46
CA LEU A 315 7.30 7.89 -5.72
C LEU A 315 6.51 7.42 -4.49
N GLN A 316 5.92 8.35 -3.75
CA GLN A 316 4.91 8.02 -2.74
C GLN A 316 3.60 7.58 -3.39
N PRO A 317 2.81 6.69 -2.76
CA PRO A 317 3.06 6.01 -1.48
C PRO A 317 3.92 4.73 -1.58
N ASP A 318 4.34 4.38 -2.80
CA ASP A 318 4.83 3.05 -3.19
C ASP A 318 6.33 2.83 -2.94
N ASP A 319 7.06 3.88 -2.55
CA ASP A 319 8.52 3.92 -2.42
C ASP A 319 9.28 3.52 -3.69
N GLN A 320 8.62 3.54 -4.86
CA GLN A 320 9.25 3.23 -6.14
C GLN A 320 10.31 4.29 -6.49
N ALA A 321 11.55 3.87 -6.69
CA ALA A 321 12.59 4.74 -7.22
C ALA A 321 12.38 4.97 -8.73
N ARG A 322 12.34 6.23 -9.16
CA ARG A 322 12.31 6.65 -10.57
C ARG A 322 13.54 7.48 -10.89
N ILE A 323 14.35 7.05 -11.85
CA ILE A 323 15.41 7.87 -12.42
C ILE A 323 14.75 8.86 -13.37
N VAL A 324 14.85 10.15 -13.08
CA VAL A 324 14.48 11.26 -13.96
C VAL A 324 15.73 11.72 -14.70
N LEU A 325 15.64 11.71 -16.03
CA LEU A 325 16.76 11.95 -16.92
C LEU A 325 16.92 13.45 -17.22
N GLY A 326 18.17 13.86 -17.36
CA GLY A 326 18.53 15.18 -17.89
C GLY A 326 18.31 15.24 -19.40
N PRO A 327 18.26 16.45 -20.01
CA PRO A 327 17.91 16.61 -21.42
C PRO A 327 18.78 15.80 -22.38
N GLN A 328 20.08 15.67 -22.09
CA GLN A 328 21.01 14.95 -22.97
C GLN A 328 20.83 13.43 -22.93
N VAL A 329 20.47 12.88 -21.77
CA VAL A 329 20.15 11.44 -21.65
C VAL A 329 18.76 11.14 -22.19
N HIS A 330 17.82 12.08 -22.07
CA HIS A 330 16.47 11.96 -22.62
C HIS A 330 16.50 11.94 -24.16
N GLU A 331 17.21 12.89 -24.79
CA GLU A 331 17.42 12.93 -26.25
C GLU A 331 18.05 11.62 -26.76
N TRP A 332 19.11 11.14 -26.09
CA TRP A 332 19.72 9.84 -26.39
C TRP A 332 18.75 8.65 -26.24
N LEU A 333 17.88 8.66 -25.22
CA LEU A 333 16.87 7.62 -25.00
C LEU A 333 15.81 7.61 -26.11
N GLU A 334 15.39 8.78 -26.61
CA GLU A 334 14.44 8.89 -27.73
C GLU A 334 15.07 8.50 -29.08
N GLU A 335 16.39 8.68 -29.26
CA GLU A 335 17.11 8.27 -30.47
C GLU A 335 17.39 6.75 -30.55
N ASN A 336 17.63 6.09 -29.42
CA ASN A 336 18.22 4.74 -29.39
C ASN A 336 17.31 3.60 -28.92
N PHE A 337 16.10 3.88 -28.41
CA PHE A 337 15.18 2.86 -27.89
C PHE A 337 13.76 2.99 -28.46
N ALA A 338 13.18 1.86 -28.84
CA ALA A 338 11.80 1.72 -29.28
C ALA A 338 10.86 1.34 -28.11
N ASN A 339 9.56 1.36 -28.39
CA ASN A 339 8.54 0.99 -27.41
C ASN A 339 8.67 -0.50 -27.03
N SER A 340 8.69 -0.79 -25.72
CA SER A 340 8.89 -2.11 -25.12
C SER A 340 10.29 -2.73 -25.29
N ASP A 341 11.30 -1.94 -25.69
CA ASP A 341 12.70 -2.34 -25.49
C ASP A 341 13.05 -2.40 -23.99
N ALA A 342 14.12 -3.14 -23.67
CA ALA A 342 14.69 -3.18 -22.33
C ALA A 342 15.96 -2.32 -22.26
N ILE A 343 16.20 -1.66 -21.13
CA ILE A 343 17.43 -0.92 -20.84
C ILE A 343 18.13 -1.48 -19.60
N GLN A 344 19.44 -1.66 -19.69
CA GLN A 344 20.27 -2.09 -18.57
C GLN A 344 20.70 -0.86 -17.75
N VAL A 345 20.50 -0.95 -16.44
CA VAL A 345 20.78 0.08 -15.45
C VAL A 345 21.77 -0.47 -14.44
N SER A 346 23.04 -0.05 -14.55
CA SER A 346 24.11 -0.44 -13.64
C SER A 346 24.43 0.72 -12.70
N VAL A 347 24.05 0.60 -11.43
CA VAL A 347 24.18 1.66 -10.42
C VAL A 347 25.36 1.38 -9.50
N ARG A 348 26.16 2.39 -9.19
CA ARG A 348 27.32 2.30 -8.28
C ARG A 348 27.45 3.56 -7.43
N ARG A 349 27.73 3.40 -6.14
CA ARG A 349 28.14 4.46 -5.22
C ARG A 349 29.66 4.64 -5.29
N LEU A 350 30.11 5.88 -5.19
CA LEU A 350 31.52 6.27 -5.18
C LEU A 350 31.91 6.80 -3.80
N ASP A 351 33.22 6.86 -3.52
CA ASP A 351 33.79 7.15 -2.19
C ASP A 351 33.37 8.52 -1.61
N ASN A 352 32.92 9.45 -2.46
CA ASN A 352 32.39 10.77 -2.09
C ASN A 352 30.86 10.81 -1.92
N ASP A 353 30.19 9.66 -1.76
CA ASP A 353 28.72 9.50 -1.77
C ASP A 353 28.04 9.90 -3.10
N GLU A 354 28.81 10.22 -4.15
CA GLU A 354 28.30 10.40 -5.52
C GLU A 354 27.76 9.06 -6.04
N ILE A 355 26.50 9.06 -6.49
CA ILE A 355 25.89 7.89 -7.14
C ILE A 355 26.04 8.05 -8.65
N ARG A 356 26.67 7.06 -9.28
CA ARG A 356 26.81 6.93 -10.72
C ARG A 356 25.85 5.86 -11.25
N ILE A 357 25.15 6.17 -12.33
CA ILE A 357 24.29 5.22 -13.04
C ILE A 357 24.83 5.09 -14.46
N THR A 358 25.26 3.91 -14.86
CA THR A 358 25.53 3.61 -16.27
C THR A 358 24.28 3.05 -16.91
N LEU A 359 23.87 3.63 -18.05
CA LEU A 359 22.83 3.10 -18.91
C LEU A 359 23.47 2.40 -20.12
N GLY A 360 22.88 1.27 -20.52
CA GLY A 360 23.32 0.51 -21.69
C GLY A 360 22.20 -0.32 -22.29
N ILE A 361 22.40 -0.74 -23.53
CA ILE A 361 21.56 -1.77 -24.17
C ILE A 361 21.89 -3.10 -23.48
N PRO A 362 20.90 -3.92 -23.05
CA PRO A 362 21.17 -5.25 -22.51
C PRO A 362 21.80 -6.14 -23.60
N ASP A 363 22.85 -6.88 -23.26
CA ASP A 363 23.48 -7.81 -24.20
C ASP A 363 22.46 -8.83 -24.72
N GLN A 364 22.33 -8.93 -26.05
CA GLN A 364 21.51 -9.97 -26.69
C GLN A 364 22.25 -11.32 -26.62
N ALA A 365 21.62 -12.30 -25.97
CA ALA A 365 22.07 -13.68 -25.85
C ALA A 365 21.11 -14.64 -26.58
#